data_AF-A0A7D6W1D1-F1
#
_entry.id   AF-A0A7D6W1D1-F1
#
_cell.length_a   1.000
_cell.length_b   1.000
_cell.length_c   1.000
_cell.angle_alpha   90.00
_cell.angle_beta   90.00
_cell.angle_gamma   90.00
#
_symmetry.space_group_name_H-M   'P 1'
#
loop_
_entity.id
_entity.type
_entity.pdbx_description
1 polymer ?
#
loop_
_entity_poly.entity_id
_entity_poly.type
_entity_poly.pdbx_seq_one_letter_code
_entity_poly.pdbx_strand_id
1 'polypeptide(L)'
;MDQELIALNLISNSGLARSLSFQALQKAREGNIEEARDLLKQASESSLLAHNAQTELIQKESDGESPEYSVLMVHAQDHLMTSLLAKDLIQEMILMYEKFDK
;
A
#
# COMPACT_ATOMS: atom_id res chain seq x y z
N MET A 1 7.46 19.98 -6.42
CA MET A 1 6.10 19.42 -6.24
C MET A 1 5.65 19.87 -4.88
N ASP A 2 4.43 20.39 -4.75
CA ASP A 2 3.90 20.83 -3.45
C ASP A 2 3.90 19.65 -2.47
N GLN A 3 4.40 19.85 -1.24
CA GLN A 3 4.46 18.79 -0.22
C GLN A 3 3.07 18.25 0.10
N GLU A 4 2.05 19.10 0.05
CA GLU A 4 0.66 18.69 0.20
C GLU A 4 0.21 17.75 -0.92
N LEU A 5 0.63 18.00 -2.16
CA LEU A 5 0.32 17.13 -3.29
C LEU A 5 1.00 15.76 -3.17
N ILE A 6 2.23 15.72 -2.65
CA ILE A 6 2.92 14.45 -2.36
C ILE A 6 2.16 13.68 -1.28
N ALA A 7 1.77 14.34 -0.19
CA ALA A 7 1.01 13.72 0.89
C ALA A 7 -0.35 13.18 0.41
N LEU A 8 -1.09 13.95 -0.40
CA LEU A 8 -2.36 13.50 -1.00
C LEU A 8 -2.16 12.30 -1.94
N ASN A 9 -1.10 12.29 -2.74
CA ASN A 9 -0.76 11.14 -3.60
C ASN A 9 -0.42 9.89 -2.78
N LEU A 10 0.36 10.04 -1.70
CA LEU A 10 0.67 8.95 -0.77
C LEU A 10 -0.62 8.39 -0.14
N ILE A 11 -1.49 9.25 0.40
CA ILE A 11 -2.76 8.84 1.03
C ILE A 11 -3.64 8.11 0.02
N SER A 12 -3.80 8.66 -1.19
CA SER A 12 -4.68 8.11 -2.22
C SER A 12 -4.23 6.72 -2.67
N ASN A 13 -2.95 6.59 -3.08
CA ASN A 13 -2.41 5.31 -3.56
C ASN A 13 -2.36 4.26 -2.44
N SER A 14 -2.01 4.65 -1.21
CA SER A 14 -2.02 3.75 -0.05
C SER A 14 -3.44 3.32 0.31
N GLY A 15 -4.42 4.23 0.25
CA GLY A 15 -5.82 3.91 0.47
C GLY A 15 -6.37 2.92 -0.56
N LEU A 16 -6.04 3.12 -1.83
CA LEU A 16 -6.42 2.20 -2.90
C LEU A 16 -5.77 0.83 -2.73
N ALA A 17 -4.45 0.78 -2.49
CA ALA A 17 -3.72 -0.45 -2.22
C ALA A 17 -4.35 -1.25 -1.07
N ARG A 18 -4.60 -0.59 0.07
CA ARG A 18 -5.25 -1.21 1.22
C ARG A 18 -6.64 -1.74 0.87
N SER A 19 -7.46 -0.94 0.18
CA SER A 19 -8.81 -1.38 -0.20
C SER A 19 -8.77 -2.62 -1.09
N LEU A 20 -7.92 -2.62 -2.11
CA LEU A 20 -7.73 -3.76 -3.01
C LEU A 20 -7.22 -5.01 -2.27
N SER A 21 -6.28 -4.87 -1.33
CA SER A 21 -5.85 -5.99 -0.49
C SER A 21 -7.01 -6.57 0.32
N PHE A 22 -7.81 -5.75 0.98
CA PHE A 22 -8.95 -6.26 1.76
C PHE A 22 -10.04 -6.89 0.88
N GLN A 23 -10.25 -6.37 -0.34
CA GLN A 23 -11.12 -7.01 -1.34
C GLN A 23 -10.55 -8.37 -1.77
N ALA A 24 -9.24 -8.48 -1.99
CA ALA A 24 -8.59 -9.75 -2.29
C ALA A 24 -8.81 -10.78 -1.16
N LEU A 25 -8.64 -10.36 0.09
CA LEU A 25 -8.91 -11.23 1.25
C LEU A 25 -10.36 -11.71 1.26
N GLN A 26 -11.32 -10.83 0.96
CA GLN A 26 -12.73 -11.21 0.86
C GLN A 26 -12.94 -12.28 -0.22
N LYS A 27 -12.37 -12.10 -1.41
CA LYS A 27 -12.50 -13.08 -2.50
C LYS A 27 -11.87 -14.42 -2.14
N ALA A 28 -10.72 -14.44 -1.49
CA ALA A 28 -10.11 -15.67 -1.02
C ALA A 28 -10.99 -16.41 0.02
N ARG A 29 -11.64 -15.68 0.92
CA ARG A 29 -12.59 -16.25 1.89
C ARG A 29 -13.82 -16.89 1.24
N GLU A 30 -14.16 -16.46 0.02
CA GLU A 30 -15.26 -17.01 -0.79
C GLU A 30 -14.79 -18.17 -1.69
N GLY A 31 -13.52 -18.57 -1.64
CA GLY A 31 -12.92 -19.59 -2.51
C GLY A 31 -12.50 -19.06 -3.89
N ASN A 32 -12.66 -17.76 -4.15
CA ASN A 32 -12.35 -17.13 -5.43
C ASN A 32 -10.86 -16.72 -5.50
N ILE A 33 -9.96 -17.71 -5.44
CA ILE A 33 -8.51 -17.48 -5.32
C ILE A 33 -7.92 -16.70 -6.51
N GLU A 34 -8.31 -17.01 -7.75
CA GLU A 34 -7.77 -16.31 -8.92
C GLU A 34 -8.14 -14.82 -8.93
N GLU A 35 -9.37 -14.49 -8.53
CA GLU A 35 -9.81 -13.10 -8.38
C GLU A 35 -9.06 -12.39 -7.24
N ALA A 36 -8.81 -13.10 -6.13
CA ALA A 36 -8.00 -12.58 -5.04
C ALA A 36 -6.56 -12.24 -5.48
N ARG A 37 -5.94 -13.08 -6.32
CA ARG A 37 -4.60 -12.83 -6.87
C ARG A 37 -4.56 -11.62 -7.79
N ASP A 38 -5.57 -11.45 -8.64
CA ASP A 38 -5.67 -10.28 -9.52
C ASP A 38 -5.80 -8.97 -8.72
N LEU A 39 -6.66 -8.97 -7.70
CA LEU A 39 -6.81 -7.83 -6.79
C LEU A 39 -5.51 -7.51 -6.02
N LEU A 40 -4.76 -8.52 -5.57
CA LEU A 40 -3.45 -8.32 -4.94
C LEU A 40 -2.40 -7.75 -5.90
N LYS A 41 -2.45 -8.12 -7.18
CA LYS A 41 -1.59 -7.54 -8.20
C LYS A 41 -1.88 -6.05 -8.37
N GLN A 42 -3.15 -5.68 -8.50
CA GLN A 42 -3.58 -4.27 -8.58
C GLN A 42 -3.20 -3.49 -7.30
N ALA A 43 -3.34 -4.12 -6.12
CA ALA A 43 -2.90 -3.53 -4.86
C ALA A 43 -1.38 -3.27 -4.83
N SER A 44 -0.59 -4.17 -5.42
CA SER A 44 0.87 -4.05 -5.51
C SER A 44 1.29 -2.93 -6.46
N GLU A 45 0.59 -2.74 -7.57
CA GLU A 45 0.82 -1.63 -8.50
C GLU A 45 0.58 -0.27 -7.80
N SER A 46 -0.54 -0.14 -7.07
CA SER A 46 -0.86 1.07 -6.29
C SER A 46 0.15 1.31 -5.16
N SER A 47 0.54 0.24 -4.45
CA SER A 47 1.55 0.32 -3.38
C SER A 47 2.91 0.80 -3.91
N LEU A 48 3.30 0.36 -5.11
CA LEU A 48 4.56 0.73 -5.72
C LEU A 48 4.62 2.23 -6.05
N LEU A 49 3.51 2.80 -6.53
CA LEU A 49 3.41 4.24 -6.79
C LEU A 49 3.63 5.05 -5.51
N ALA A 50 2.97 4.67 -4.41
CA ALA A 50 3.15 5.34 -3.13
C ALA A 50 4.56 5.14 -2.55
N HIS A 51 5.11 3.93 -2.65
CA HIS A 51 6.45 3.63 -2.17
C HIS A 51 7.54 4.40 -2.94
N ASN A 52 7.38 4.58 -4.25
CA ASN A 52 8.31 5.38 -5.05
C ASN A 52 8.32 6.85 -4.60
N ALA A 53 7.15 7.43 -4.30
CA ALA A 53 7.06 8.79 -3.76
C ALA A 53 7.73 8.90 -2.38
N GLN A 54 7.53 7.92 -1.49
CA GLN A 54 8.24 7.83 -0.20
C GLN A 54 9.76 7.76 -0.40
N THR A 55 10.21 6.98 -1.38
CA THR A 55 11.64 6.79 -1.67
C THR A 55 12.28 8.09 -2.16
N GLU A 56 11.58 8.85 -3.01
CA GLU A 56 12.03 10.18 -3.46
C GLU A 56 12.14 11.16 -2.29
N LEU A 57 11.22 11.13 -1.33
CA LEU A 57 11.30 11.96 -0.11
C LEU A 57 12.54 11.64 0.73
N ILE A 58 12.84 10.35 0.94
CA ILE A 58 14.01 9.89 1.70
C ILE A 58 15.31 10.26 0.99
N GLN A 59 15.34 10.17 -0.34
CA GLN A 59 16.50 10.57 -1.15
C GLN A 59 16.80 12.07 -1.00
N LYS A 60 15.78 12.92 -1.12
CA LYS A 60 15.93 14.37 -0.91
C LYS A 60 16.43 14.71 0.49
N GLU A 61 15.89 14.03 1.51
CA GLU A 61 16.35 14.18 2.88
C GLU A 61 17.83 13.81 3.04
N SER A 62 18.26 12.72 2.38
CA SER A 62 19.65 12.26 2.39
C SER A 62 20.60 13.20 1.65
N ASP A 63 20.11 13.88 0.61
CA ASP A 63 20.85 14.89 -0.17
C ASP A 63 20.96 16.25 0.58
N GLY A 64 20.41 16.36 1.79
CA GLY A 64 20.50 17.54 2.63
C GLY A 64 19.36 18.54 2.42
N GLU A 65 18.36 18.20 1.61
CA GLU A 65 17.10 18.95 1.58
C GLU A 65 16.31 18.62 2.86
N SER A 66 15.89 19.61 3.64
CA SER A 66 15.02 19.35 4.79
C SER A 66 13.56 19.41 4.32
N PRO A 67 12.88 18.27 4.08
CA PRO A 67 11.45 18.30 3.79
C PRO A 67 10.71 18.93 4.98
N GLU A 68 9.69 19.76 4.69
CA GLU A 68 8.86 20.33 5.75
C GLU A 68 8.05 19.23 6.45
N TYR A 69 8.30 19.01 7.74
CA TYR A 69 7.49 18.10 8.53
C TYR A 69 6.13 18.73 8.82
N SER A 70 5.07 18.10 8.31
CA SER A 70 3.68 18.45 8.62
C SER A 70 2.92 17.24 9.17
N VAL A 71 1.88 17.50 9.97
CA VAL A 71 0.98 16.44 10.46
C VAL A 71 0.36 15.66 9.30
N LEU A 72 0.07 16.34 8.19
CA LEU A 72 -0.45 15.71 6.97
C LEU A 72 0.57 14.74 6.35
N MET A 73 1.85 15.11 6.27
CA MET A 73 2.89 14.23 5.75
C MET A 73 3.09 13.01 6.66
N VAL A 74 3.12 13.19 7.99
CA VAL A 74 3.18 12.07 8.94
C VAL A 74 2.00 11.13 8.74
N HIS A 75 0.79 11.67 8.64
CA HIS A 75 -0.42 10.89 8.37
C HIS A 75 -0.37 10.13 7.03
N ALA A 76 0.21 10.74 5.99
CA ALA A 76 0.40 10.10 4.70
C ALA A 76 1.38 8.92 4.76
N GLN A 77 2.48 9.06 5.51
CA GLN A 77 3.44 7.98 5.74
C GLN A 77 2.83 6.85 6.59
N ASP A 78 2.00 7.17 7.60
CA ASP A 78 1.25 6.18 8.39
C ASP A 78 0.30 5.37 7.49
N HIS A 79 -0.40 6.03 6.57
CA HIS A 79 -1.25 5.37 5.58
C HIS A 79 -0.45 4.40 4.70
N LEU A 80 0.73 4.81 4.22
CA LEU A 80 1.60 3.94 3.42
C LEU A 80 2.05 2.72 4.21
N MET A 81 2.67 2.92 5.37
CA MET A 81 3.28 1.82 6.12
C MET A 81 2.24 0.81 6.62
N THR A 82 1.08 1.30 7.08
CA THR A 82 -0.02 0.40 7.47
C THR A 82 -0.66 -0.31 6.28
N SER A 83 -0.73 0.32 5.10
CA SER A 83 -1.21 -0.32 3.87
C SER A 83 -0.26 -1.42 3.40
N LEU A 84 1.05 -1.17 3.41
CA LEU A 84 2.06 -2.17 3.03
C LEU A 84 2.00 -3.39 3.95
N LEU A 85 2.00 -3.16 5.27
CA LEU A 85 1.89 -4.24 6.24
C LEU A 85 0.58 -5.03 6.07
N ALA A 86 -0.55 -4.35 5.84
CA ALA A 86 -1.82 -5.02 5.60
C ALA A 86 -1.77 -5.90 4.34
N LYS A 87 -1.17 -5.40 3.25
CA LYS A 87 -1.01 -6.17 2.00
C LYS A 87 -0.18 -7.43 2.24
N ASP A 88 0.96 -7.31 2.92
CA ASP A 88 1.87 -8.44 3.16
C ASP A 88 1.20 -9.51 4.02
N LEU A 89 0.50 -9.10 5.09
CA LEU A 89 -0.26 -10.04 5.94
C LEU A 89 -1.41 -10.70 5.17
N ILE A 90 -2.13 -9.94 4.35
CA ILE A 90 -3.23 -10.47 3.55
C ILE A 90 -2.73 -11.47 2.51
N GLN A 91 -1.57 -11.22 1.89
CA GLN A 91 -0.96 -12.17 0.97
C GLN A 91 -0.69 -13.51 1.64
N GLU A 92 -0.12 -13.52 2.85
CA GLU A 92 0.06 -14.74 3.63
C GLU A 92 -1.28 -15.40 3.99
N MET A 93 -2.31 -14.62 4.32
CA MET A 93 -3.66 -15.15 4.57
C MET A 93 -4.27 -15.85 3.35
N ILE A 94 -4.10 -15.28 2.15
CA ILE A 94 -4.57 -15.89 0.91
C ILE A 94 -3.83 -17.19 0.64
N LEU A 95 -2.50 -17.23 0.84
CA LEU A 95 -1.72 -18.46 0.74
C LEU A 95 -2.16 -19.54 1.74
N MET A 96 -2.64 -19.15 2.92
CA MET A 96 -3.25 -20.10 3.86
C MET A 96 -4.55 -20.68 3.31
N TYR A 97 -5.47 -19.86 2.79
CA TYR A 97 -6.72 -20.34 2.18
C TYR A 97 -6.45 -21.32 1.01
N GLU A 98 -5.46 -21.05 0.16
CA GLU A 98 -5.07 -21.95 -0.94
C GLU A 98 -4.59 -23.33 -0.48
N LYS A 99 -4.03 -23.44 0.73
CA LYS A 99 -3.57 -24.70 1.29
C LYS A 99 -4.68 -25.50 1.97
N PHE A 100 -5.71 -24.83 2.51
CA PHE A 100 -6.83 -25.48 3.17
C PHE A 100 -7.91 -25.98 2.21
N ASP A 101 -8.00 -25.41 1.00
CA ASP A 101 -8.92 -25.86 -0.05
C ASP A 101 -8.36 -27.05 -0.90
N LYS A 102 -7.24 -27.65 -0.49
CA LYS A 102 -6.67 -28.88 -1.05
C LYS A 102 -6.82 -30.05 -0.09
#